data_AF-A0A0Q6AJ76-F1
#
_entry.id   AF-A0A0Q6AJ76-F1
#
_cell.length_a   1.000
_cell.length_b   1.000
_cell.length_c   1.000
_cell.angle_alpha   90.00
_cell.angle_beta   90.00
_cell.angle_gamma   90.00
#
_symmetry.space_group_name_H-M   'P 1'
#
loop_
_entity.id
_entity.type
_entity.pdbx_description
1 polymer ?
#
loop_
_entity_poly.entity_id
_entity_poly.type
_entity_poly.pdbx_seq_one_letter_code
_entity_poly.pdbx_strand_id
1 'polypeptide(L)' 'MRDMSKRAAEMAATFMIGDGLLGLLQPERHVDLWRSEAGGAELLVRPFVNRPGRRRVYAMVQIAAGLALAARQRR' A
#
# COMPACT_ATOMS: atom_id res chain seq x y z
N MET A 1 -1.28 -4.38 26.37
CA MET A 1 -0.54 -3.62 25.33
C MET A 1 -0.06 -4.47 24.16
N ARG A 2 0.55 -5.66 24.36
CA ARG A 2 1.07 -6.52 23.27
C ARG A 2 0.03 -6.90 22.19
N ASP A 3 -1.23 -7.11 22.56
CA ASP A 3 -2.29 -7.42 21.58
C ASP A 3 -2.68 -6.26 20.68
N MET A 4 -2.61 -5.01 21.16
CA MET A 4 -2.91 -3.84 20.33
C MET A 4 -1.85 -3.67 19.23
N SER A 5 -0.58 -3.91 19.56
CA SER A 5 0.51 -3.88 18.58
C SER A 5 0.38 -4.99 17.53
N LYS A 6 -0.04 -6.21 17.93
CA LYS A 6 -0.33 -7.30 16.98
C LYS A 6 -1.52 -6.95 16.08
N ARG A 7 -2.64 -6.47 16.64
CA ARG A 7 -3.81 -6.04 15.86
C ARG A 7 -3.45 -4.91 14.89
N ALA A 8 -2.67 -3.92 15.33
CA ALA A 8 -2.19 -2.84 14.48
C ALA A 8 -1.27 -3.34 13.35
N ALA A 9 -0.38 -4.30 13.65
CA ALA A 9 0.48 -4.92 12.64
C ALA A 9 -0.34 -5.73 11.62
N GLU A 10 -1.38 -6.45 12.06
CA GLU A 10 -2.29 -7.17 11.17
C GLU A 10 -3.09 -6.23 10.27
N MET A 11 -3.60 -5.13 10.84
CA MET A 11 -4.26 -4.07 10.05
C MET A 11 -3.29 -3.48 9.02
N ALA A 12 -2.07 -3.12 9.44
CA ALA A 12 -1.07 -2.57 8.54
C ALA A 12 -0.72 -3.55 7.41
N ALA A 13 -0.51 -4.83 7.72
CA ALA A 13 -0.27 -5.86 6.71
C ALA A 13 -1.42 -5.97 5.71
N THR A 14 -2.67 -5.98 6.20
CA THR A 14 -3.88 -6.02 5.37
C THR A 14 -3.94 -4.83 4.42
N PHE A 15 -3.72 -3.61 4.94
CA PHE A 15 -3.71 -2.40 4.11
C PHE A 15 -2.59 -2.43 3.08
N MET A 16 -1.38 -2.85 3.44
CA MET A 16 -0.24 -2.94 2.52
C MET A 16 -0.50 -3.94 1.38
N ILE A 17 -1.07 -5.10 1.69
CA ILE A 17 -1.40 -6.11 0.67
C ILE A 17 -2.54 -5.62 -0.22
N GLY A 18 -3.62 -5.08 0.36
CA GLY A 18 -4.77 -4.57 -0.39
C GLY A 18 -4.40 -3.39 -1.29
N ASP A 19 -3.69 -2.39 -0.75
CA ASP A 19 -3.21 -1.23 -1.50
C ASP A 19 -2.23 -1.65 -2.61
N GLY A 20 -1.33 -2.59 -2.30
CA GLY A 20 -0.43 -3.16 -3.27
C GLY A 20 -1.17 -3.89 -4.40
N LEU A 21 -2.18 -4.71 -4.11
CA LEU A 21 -2.98 -5.37 -5.15
C LEU A 21 -3.69 -4.37 -6.06
N LEU A 22 -4.29 -3.31 -5.50
CA LEU A 22 -4.91 -2.24 -6.29
C LEU A 22 -3.88 -1.50 -7.14
N GLY A 23 -2.72 -1.16 -6.57
CA GLY A 23 -1.62 -0.52 -7.29
C GLY A 23 -0.95 -1.39 -8.36
N LEU A 24 -1.02 -2.71 -8.23
CA LEU A 24 -0.47 -3.65 -9.22
C LEU A 24 -1.43 -3.85 -10.40
N LEU A 25 -2.70 -4.11 -10.08
CA LEU A 25 -3.72 -4.48 -11.07
C LEU A 25 -4.38 -3.27 -11.74
N GLN A 26 -4.53 -2.16 -11.02
CA GLN A 26 -5.23 -0.95 -11.48
C GLN A 26 -4.42 0.33 -11.19
N PRO A 27 -3.13 0.41 -11.57
CA PRO A 27 -2.23 1.50 -11.13
C PRO A 27 -2.71 2.90 -11.50
N GLU A 28 -3.27 3.09 -12.69
CA GLU A 28 -3.69 4.41 -13.18
C GLU A 28 -4.93 4.88 -12.42
N ARG A 29 -6.03 4.11 -12.47
CA ARG A 29 -7.25 4.37 -11.68
C ARG A 29 -6.93 4.59 -10.21
N HIS A 30 -6.08 3.74 -9.63
CA HIS A 30 -5.71 3.83 -8.23
C HIS A 30 -4.99 5.14 -7.93
N VAL A 31 -4.03 5.59 -8.75
CA VAL A 31 -3.35 6.88 -8.59
C VAL A 31 -4.29 8.06 -8.86
N ASP A 32 -5.15 7.96 -9.87
CA ASP A 32 -6.05 9.03 -10.29
C ASP A 32 -7.10 9.38 -9.24
N LEU A 33 -7.51 8.43 -8.39
CA LEU A 33 -8.41 8.73 -7.27
C LEU A 33 -7.80 9.68 -6.22
N TRP A 34 -6.48 9.76 -6.13
CA TRP A 34 -5.78 10.52 -5.09
C TRP A 34 -4.98 11.70 -5.63
N ARG A 35 -5.03 11.95 -6.95
CA ARG A 35 -4.20 12.98 -7.59
C ARG A 35 -4.72 14.40 -7.39
N SER A 36 -5.95 14.57 -6.90
CA SER A 36 -6.62 15.86 -6.70
C SER A 36 -7.67 15.77 -5.60
N GLU A 37 -7.82 16.84 -4.82
CA GLU A 37 -8.81 16.98 -3.75
C GLU A 37 -8.72 15.89 -2.67
N ALA A 38 -7.51 15.36 -2.45
CA ALA A 38 -7.30 14.15 -1.66
C ALA A 38 -6.71 14.43 -0.27
N GLY A 39 -6.98 15.62 0.29
CA GLY A 39 -6.58 15.97 1.66
C GLY A 39 -5.08 15.84 1.95
N GLY A 40 -4.23 16.11 0.95
CA GLY A 40 -2.77 15.99 1.04
C GLY A 40 -2.18 14.66 0.55
N ALA A 41 -3.00 13.62 0.30
CA ALA A 41 -2.55 12.36 -0.29
C ALA A 41 -1.99 12.53 -1.72
N GLU A 42 -2.34 13.65 -2.38
CA GLU A 42 -1.78 14.10 -3.66
C GLU A 42 -0.25 14.06 -3.68
N LEU A 43 0.39 14.46 -2.57
CA LEU A 43 1.85 14.48 -2.45
C LEU A 43 2.44 13.07 -2.46
N LEU A 44 1.72 12.09 -1.91
CA LEU A 44 2.16 10.70 -1.85
C LEU A 44 2.04 10.00 -3.20
N VAL A 45 1.02 10.36 -4.00
CA VAL A 45 0.80 9.73 -5.32
C VAL A 45 1.53 10.44 -6.46
N ARG A 46 1.95 11.70 -6.27
CA ARG A 46 2.69 12.50 -7.26
C ARG A 46 3.85 11.77 -7.95
N PRO A 47 4.69 10.96 -7.28
CA PRO A 47 5.80 10.24 -7.94
C PRO A 47 5.33 9.19 -8.97
N PHE A 48 4.07 8.76 -8.89
CA PHE A 48 3.48 7.69 -9.69
C PHE A 48 2.57 8.19 -10.81
N VAL A 49 2.20 9.47 -10.82
CA VAL A 49 1.36 10.08 -11.86
C VAL A 49 2.00 9.87 -13.24
N ASN A 50 1.20 9.36 -14.18
CA ASN A 50 1.61 8.98 -15.54
C ASN A 50 2.77 7.98 -15.59
N ARG A 51 3.04 7.24 -14.50
CA ARG A 51 4.11 6.24 -14.40
C ARG A 51 3.60 4.92 -13.81
N PRO A 52 2.71 4.21 -14.51
CA PRO A 52 2.09 2.98 -13.99
C PRO A 52 3.10 1.89 -13.66
N GLY A 53 4.19 1.76 -14.43
CA GLY A 53 5.28 0.82 -14.14
C GLY A 53 5.93 1.06 -12.76
N ARG A 54 6.14 2.33 -12.39
CA ARG A 54 6.71 2.70 -11.08
C ARG A 54 5.74 2.33 -9.95
N ARG A 55 4.43 2.54 -10.14
CA ARG A 55 3.41 2.15 -9.15
C ARG A 55 3.34 0.63 -8.97
N ARG A 56 3.46 -0.14 -10.05
CA ARG A 56 3.49 -1.62 -10.00
C ARG A 56 4.71 -2.14 -9.26
N VAL A 57 5.89 -1.57 -9.50
CA VAL A 57 7.11 -1.93 -8.75
C VAL A 57 6.94 -1.64 -7.27
N TYR A 58 6.46 -0.44 -6.92
CA TYR A 58 6.16 -0.08 -5.53
C TYR A 58 5.12 -1.02 -4.91
N ALA A 59 4.07 -1.39 -5.66
CA ALA A 59 3.06 -2.35 -5.22
C ALA A 59 3.64 -3.72 -4.89
N MET A 60 4.54 -4.27 -5.73
CA MET A 60 5.18 -5.55 -5.43
C MET A 60 5.99 -5.49 -4.12
N VAL A 61 6.74 -4.40 -3.91
CA VAL A 61 7.49 -4.17 -2.66
C VAL A 61 6.54 -4.08 -1.46
N GLN A 62 5.42 -3.37 -1.61
CA GLN A 62 4.42 -3.17 -0.57
C GLN A 62 3.73 -4.48 -0.18
N ILE A 63 3.34 -5.31 -1.16
CA ILE A 63 2.78 -6.65 -0.93
C ILE A 63 3.81 -7.52 -0.17
N ALA A 64 5.05 -7.57 -0.65
CA ALA A 64 6.10 -8.35 -0.01
C ALA A 64 6.34 -7.92 1.45
N ALA A 65 6.34 -6.61 1.71
CA ALA A 65 6.48 -6.07 3.06
C ALA A 65 5.27 -6.38 3.96
N GLY A 66 4.04 -6.32 3.43
CA GLY A 66 2.83 -6.71 4.16
C GLY A 66 2.82 -8.19 4.52
N LEU A 67 3.20 -9.07 3.57
CA LEU A 67 3.35 -10.50 3.80
C LEU A 67 4.44 -10.81 4.83
N ALA A 68 5.58 -10.11 4.76
CA ALA A 68 6.66 -10.25 5.73
C ALA A 68 6.23 -9.80 7.13
N LEU A 69 5.48 -8.70 7.25
CA LEU A 69 4.93 -8.22 8.51
C LEU A 69 3.96 -9.25 9.11
N ALA A 70 3.01 -9.77 8.32
CA ALA A 70 2.08 -10.82 8.76
C ALA A 70 2.80 -12.12 9.17
N ALA A 71 3.80 -12.56 8.40
CA ALA A 71 4.57 -13.77 8.70
C ALA A 71 5.32 -13.66 10.04
N ARG A 72 5.85 -12.47 10.37
CA ARG A 72 6.55 -12.21 11.64
C ARG A 72 5.64 -12.30 12.87
N GLN A 73 4.32 -12.18 12.71
CA GLN A 73 3.37 -12.31 13.83
C GLN A 73 3.04 -13.77 14.19
N ARG A 74 3.42 -14.74 13.33
CA ARG A 74 3.24 -16.18 13.60
C ARG A 74 4.25 -16.74 14.62
N ARG A 75 5.33 -15.99 14.89
CA ARG A 75 6.36 -16.33 15.89
C ARG A 75 6.13 -15.51 17.16
#